data_AF-A0ABD4VE53-F1
#
_entry.id   AF-A0ABD4VE53-F1
#
_cell.length_a   1.000
_cell.length_b   1.000
_cell.length_c   1.000
_cell.angle_alpha   90.00
_cell.angle_beta   90.00
_cell.angle_gamma   90.00
#
_symmetry.space_group_name_H-M   'P 1'
#
loop_
_entity.id
_entity.type
_entity.pdbx_description
1 polymer ?
#
loop_
_entity_poly.entity_id
_entity_poly.type
_entity_poly.pdbx_seq_one_letter_code
_entity_poly.pdbx_strand_id
1 'polypeptide(L)'
;MNSPIGNAIEKRDSGPAAQIEQYRDEYAALVPSHVNADQWIRLAVGAIRGNEDLEKAARNDVGVFLRELKTAARLGLEPGTEQFYLTPRKSKAHNYKLIIKGIVGYQGIVELIYRAGAVSTVIVEAVRERDTFHYVPGRDDRPVHEIDWFGADRGPLVGVYAYAVMKDGAVSKVVVLNQKRINEIKAKSDGKDSDYSPWKTNEESMWLKSAVRQLAKWVPTSAEYMREQLRAQAEVAGELSAATAAGMPPMPQPSAALDDADPIDEGPIEGELVD
;
A
#
# COMPACT_ATOMS: atom_id res chain seq x y z
N MET A 1 -12.56 44.91 -43.55
CA MET A 1 -13.00 43.90 -42.56
C MET A 1 -11.90 42.87 -42.43
N ASN A 2 -10.98 43.07 -41.48
CA ASN A 2 -9.97 42.07 -41.12
C ASN A 2 -10.46 41.35 -39.86
N SER A 3 -10.86 40.09 -40.00
CA SER A 3 -11.08 39.19 -38.86
C SER A 3 -9.75 38.58 -38.45
N PRO A 4 -9.29 38.74 -37.19
CA PRO A 4 -8.18 37.95 -36.69
C PRO A 4 -8.69 36.55 -36.32
N ILE A 5 -8.14 35.54 -37.00
CA ILE A 5 -8.24 34.14 -36.59
C ILE A 5 -7.46 34.02 -35.28
N GLY A 6 -8.18 34.06 -34.16
CA GLY A 6 -7.62 33.81 -32.84
C GLY A 6 -7.14 32.37 -32.76
N ASN A 7 -5.83 32.18 -32.55
CA ASN A 7 -5.25 30.91 -32.11
C ASN A 7 -5.83 30.54 -30.74
N ALA A 8 -6.95 29.83 -30.73
CA ALA A 8 -7.38 29.06 -29.58
C ALA A 8 -6.46 27.82 -29.49
N ILE A 9 -5.30 28.01 -28.87
CA ILE A 9 -4.51 26.89 -28.35
C ILE A 9 -5.40 26.24 -27.29
N GLU A 10 -6.01 25.10 -27.62
CA GLU A 10 -6.61 24.20 -26.63
C GLU A 10 -5.61 24.03 -25.49
N LYS A 11 -5.90 24.62 -24.34
CA LYS A 11 -5.20 24.29 -23.10
C LYS A 11 -5.44 22.80 -22.88
N ARG A 12 -4.45 21.96 -23.23
CA ARG A 12 -4.43 20.56 -22.80
C ARG A 12 -4.72 20.55 -21.30
N ASP A 13 -5.84 19.93 -20.93
CA ASP A 13 -6.19 19.74 -19.53
C ASP A 13 -5.00 19.02 -18.87
N SER A 14 -4.35 19.70 -17.94
CA SER A 14 -3.21 19.18 -17.16
C SER A 14 -3.63 18.88 -15.72
N GLY A 15 -4.95 18.80 -15.48
CA GLY A 15 -5.50 18.45 -14.18
C GLY A 15 -5.13 17.01 -13.75
N PRO A 16 -5.34 16.67 -12.47
CA PRO A 16 -5.01 15.35 -11.92
C PRO A 16 -5.59 14.18 -12.72
N ALA A 17 -6.84 14.29 -13.19
CA ALA A 17 -7.46 13.26 -14.03
C ALA A 17 -6.73 13.05 -15.36
N ALA A 18 -6.30 14.13 -16.02
CA ALA A 18 -5.52 14.05 -17.25
C ALA A 18 -4.12 13.48 -17.01
N GLN A 19 -3.52 13.74 -15.83
CA GLN A 19 -2.28 13.10 -15.43
C GLN A 19 -2.45 11.58 -15.30
N ILE A 20 -3.55 11.08 -14.72
CA ILE A 20 -3.80 9.63 -14.68
C ILE A 20 -3.80 9.02 -16.08
N GLU A 21 -4.48 9.67 -17.02
CA GLU A 21 -4.54 9.23 -18.42
C GLU A 21 -3.18 9.28 -19.11
N GLN A 22 -2.37 10.31 -18.83
CA GLN A 22 -1.01 10.43 -19.37
C GLN A 22 -0.11 9.26 -18.93
N TYR A 23 -0.31 8.73 -17.72
CA TYR A 23 0.48 7.63 -17.15
C TYR A 23 -0.24 6.26 -17.28
N ARG A 24 -1.24 6.15 -18.16
CA ARG A 24 -2.05 4.93 -18.38
C ARG A 24 -1.20 3.67 -18.56
N ASP A 25 -0.21 3.71 -19.43
CA ASP A 25 0.61 2.54 -19.75
C ASP A 25 1.44 2.09 -18.55
N GLU A 26 1.91 3.02 -17.73
CA GLU A 26 2.61 2.70 -16.48
C GLU A 26 1.68 2.04 -15.46
N TYR A 27 0.43 2.49 -15.33
CA TYR A 27 -0.54 1.82 -14.46
C TYR A 27 -0.90 0.43 -14.99
N ALA A 28 -1.12 0.30 -16.30
CA ALA A 28 -1.41 -0.98 -16.92
C ALA A 28 -0.29 -2.01 -16.73
N ALA A 29 0.96 -1.58 -16.74
CA ALA A 29 2.12 -2.42 -16.45
C ALA A 29 2.25 -2.81 -14.96
N LEU A 30 1.67 -2.03 -14.05
CA LEU A 30 1.76 -2.25 -12.60
C LEU A 30 0.62 -3.10 -12.02
N VAL A 31 -0.57 -3.05 -12.63
CA VAL A 31 -1.71 -3.81 -12.11
C VAL A 31 -1.48 -5.32 -12.27
N PRO A 32 -1.87 -6.15 -11.29
CA PRO A 32 -1.82 -7.60 -11.43
C PRO A 32 -2.64 -8.09 -12.64
N SER A 33 -2.21 -9.20 -13.26
CA SER A 33 -2.81 -9.73 -14.49
C SER A 33 -4.31 -10.06 -14.41
N HIS A 34 -4.84 -10.29 -13.21
CA HIS A 34 -6.27 -10.54 -12.99
C HIS A 34 -7.11 -9.25 -12.88
N VAL A 35 -6.49 -8.08 -12.82
CA VAL A 35 -7.15 -6.79 -12.74
C VAL A 35 -7.25 -6.18 -14.15
N ASN A 36 -8.46 -5.75 -14.54
CA ASN A 36 -8.65 -5.04 -15.79
C ASN A 36 -8.07 -3.61 -15.69
N ALA A 37 -6.97 -3.34 -16.39
CA ALA A 37 -6.27 -2.07 -16.34
C ALA A 37 -7.15 -0.88 -16.74
N ASP A 38 -7.90 -0.99 -17.83
CA ASP A 38 -8.73 0.11 -18.32
C ASP A 38 -9.84 0.48 -17.34
N GLN A 39 -10.47 -0.53 -16.75
CA GLN A 39 -11.47 -0.33 -15.69
C GLN A 39 -10.83 0.32 -14.47
N TRP A 40 -9.68 -0.17 -14.02
CA TRP A 40 -8.96 0.37 -12.87
C TRP A 40 -8.61 1.86 -13.07
N ILE A 41 -8.13 2.23 -14.26
CA ILE A 41 -7.81 3.62 -14.62
C ILE A 41 -9.05 4.51 -14.62
N ARG A 42 -10.18 4.04 -15.20
CA ARG A 42 -11.45 4.78 -15.17
C ARG A 42 -11.93 5.04 -13.73
N LEU A 43 -11.78 4.05 -12.86
CA LEU A 43 -12.15 4.16 -11.44
C LEU A 43 -11.24 5.17 -10.72
N ALA A 44 -9.93 5.15 -10.99
CA ALA A 44 -8.99 6.14 -10.46
C ALA A 44 -9.35 7.58 -10.89
N VAL A 45 -9.72 7.79 -12.16
CA VAL A 45 -10.20 9.08 -12.66
C VAL A 45 -11.49 9.50 -11.97
N GLY A 46 -12.44 8.58 -11.82
CA GLY A 46 -13.72 8.81 -11.14
C GLY A 46 -13.54 9.21 -9.67
N ALA A 47 -12.66 8.51 -8.94
CA ALA A 47 -12.37 8.77 -7.53
C ALA A 47 -11.85 10.20 -7.29
N ILE A 48 -11.06 10.75 -8.20
CA ILE A 48 -10.53 12.11 -8.08
C ILE A 48 -11.57 13.16 -8.48
N ARG A 49 -12.30 12.94 -9.58
CA ARG A 49 -13.32 13.91 -10.04
C ARG A 49 -14.51 14.01 -9.08
N GLY A 50 -14.79 12.96 -8.31
CA GLY A 50 -15.91 12.93 -7.36
C GLY A 50 -15.69 13.74 -6.07
N ASN A 51 -14.51 14.33 -5.84
CA ASN A 51 -14.20 14.99 -4.57
C ASN A 51 -13.23 16.18 -4.76
N GLU A 52 -13.73 17.41 -4.52
CA GLU A 52 -12.94 18.64 -4.69
C GLU A 52 -11.68 18.69 -3.82
N ASP A 53 -11.73 18.16 -2.59
CA ASP A 53 -10.58 18.18 -1.69
C ASP A 53 -9.51 17.18 -2.14
N LEU A 54 -9.91 16.04 -2.73
CA LEU A 54 -8.97 15.14 -3.39
C LEU A 54 -8.37 15.79 -4.64
N GLU A 55 -9.16 16.50 -5.44
CA GLU A 55 -8.64 17.20 -6.60
C GLU A 55 -7.64 18.29 -6.21
N LYS A 56 -7.98 19.13 -5.21
CA LYS A 56 -7.07 20.15 -4.65
C LYS A 56 -5.80 19.51 -4.09
N ALA A 57 -5.93 18.40 -3.35
CA ALA A 57 -4.81 17.68 -2.77
C ALA A 57 -3.90 17.06 -3.85
N ALA A 58 -4.46 16.53 -4.93
CA ALA A 58 -3.72 15.99 -6.07
C ALA A 58 -2.96 17.09 -6.83
N ARG A 59 -3.58 18.28 -6.99
CA ARG A 59 -2.94 19.44 -7.64
C ARG A 59 -1.78 20.01 -6.83
N ASN A 60 -1.87 19.99 -5.50
CA ASN A 60 -0.83 20.52 -4.63
C ASN A 60 0.48 19.73 -4.72
N ASP A 61 0.41 18.43 -5.00
CA ASP A 61 1.58 17.58 -5.28
C ASP A 61 1.19 16.39 -6.18
N VAL A 62 1.40 16.57 -7.49
CA VAL A 62 1.12 15.55 -8.50
C VAL A 62 2.04 14.33 -8.33
N GLY A 63 3.28 14.51 -7.89
CA GLY A 63 4.24 13.42 -7.71
C GLY A 63 3.80 12.46 -6.60
N VAL A 64 3.38 13.00 -5.44
CA VAL A 64 2.80 12.22 -4.35
C VAL A 64 1.51 11.55 -4.81
N PHE A 65 0.63 12.27 -5.50
CA PHE A 65 -0.62 11.71 -6.02
C PHE A 65 -0.39 10.48 -6.92
N LEU A 66 0.47 10.60 -7.93
CA LEU A 66 0.77 9.50 -8.84
C LEU A 66 1.43 8.34 -8.10
N ARG A 67 2.30 8.60 -7.12
CA ARG A 67 2.91 7.56 -6.27
C ARG A 67 1.87 6.76 -5.49
N GLU A 68 0.90 7.44 -4.88
CA GLU A 68 -0.18 6.75 -4.12
C GLU A 68 -1.04 5.89 -5.05
N LEU A 69 -1.38 6.38 -6.26
CA LEU A 69 -2.09 5.58 -7.25
C LEU A 69 -1.27 4.39 -7.75
N LYS A 70 0.03 4.56 -8.00
CA LYS A 70 0.93 3.44 -8.38
C LYS A 70 0.99 2.39 -7.27
N THR A 71 0.88 2.80 -6.01
CA THR A 71 0.80 1.88 -4.87
C THR A 71 -0.50 1.07 -4.90
N ALA A 72 -1.64 1.71 -5.14
CA ALA A 72 -2.92 1.02 -5.32
C ALA A 72 -2.90 0.06 -6.52
N ALA A 73 -2.34 0.49 -7.65
CA ALA A 73 -2.20 -0.32 -8.87
C ALA A 73 -1.37 -1.58 -8.60
N ARG A 74 -0.19 -1.44 -7.99
CA ARG A 74 0.69 -2.56 -7.62
C ARG A 74 0.01 -3.58 -6.72
N LEU A 75 -0.86 -3.13 -5.81
CA LEU A 75 -1.63 -4.01 -4.94
C LEU A 75 -2.86 -4.61 -5.64
N GLY A 76 -3.21 -4.11 -6.84
CA GLY A 76 -4.45 -4.44 -7.53
C GLY A 76 -5.69 -4.04 -6.74
N LEU A 77 -5.60 -2.98 -5.93
CA LEU A 77 -6.70 -2.49 -5.11
C LEU A 77 -7.35 -1.29 -5.78
N GLU A 78 -8.67 -1.20 -5.68
CA GLU A 78 -9.43 -0.12 -6.30
C GLU A 78 -9.28 1.20 -5.52
N PRO A 79 -8.72 2.26 -6.13
CA PRO A 79 -8.51 3.54 -5.47
C PRO A 79 -9.84 4.26 -5.23
N GLY A 80 -9.96 4.93 -4.08
CA GLY A 80 -11.17 5.67 -3.69
C GLY A 80 -12.27 4.80 -3.09
N THR A 81 -11.99 3.53 -2.79
CA THR A 81 -12.94 2.58 -2.18
C THR A 81 -12.48 2.11 -0.81
N GLU A 82 -13.28 1.25 -0.17
CA GLU A 82 -12.92 0.58 1.10
C GLU A 82 -11.72 -0.38 0.97
N GLN A 83 -11.27 -0.68 -0.26
CA GLN A 83 -10.02 -1.39 -0.51
C GLN A 83 -8.81 -0.48 -0.35
N PHE A 84 -8.85 0.69 -0.98
CA PHE A 84 -7.76 1.67 -0.97
C PHE A 84 -8.32 3.09 -0.91
N TYR A 85 -8.35 3.65 0.30
CA TYR A 85 -8.81 5.02 0.53
C TYR A 85 -7.81 6.03 -0.04
N LEU A 86 -8.34 7.03 -0.73
CA LEU A 86 -7.62 8.27 -1.01
C LEU A 86 -8.10 9.32 0.00
N THR A 87 -7.20 9.86 0.80
CA THR A 87 -7.55 10.83 1.85
C THR A 87 -6.76 12.13 1.69
N PRO A 88 -7.41 13.31 1.75
CA PRO A 88 -6.69 14.57 1.79
C PRO A 88 -6.13 14.79 3.19
N ARG A 89 -4.83 15.07 3.31
CA ARG A 89 -4.14 15.28 4.59
C ARG A 89 -3.30 16.53 4.55
N LYS A 90 -3.36 17.35 5.60
CA LYS A 90 -2.45 18.49 5.76
C LYS A 90 -1.03 17.96 6.00
N SER A 91 -0.05 18.43 5.23
CA SER A 91 1.35 18.04 5.38
C SER A 91 2.22 19.22 5.79
N LYS A 92 2.95 19.07 6.91
CA LYS A 92 3.89 20.10 7.39
C LYS A 92 5.00 20.38 6.35
N ALA A 93 5.46 19.35 5.66
CA ALA A 93 6.47 19.47 4.59
C ALA A 93 5.97 20.28 3.38
N HIS A 94 4.65 20.43 3.23
CA HIS A 94 4.01 21.18 2.13
C HIS A 94 3.33 22.45 2.66
N ASN A 95 3.89 23.06 3.71
CA ASN A 95 3.33 24.27 4.36
C ASN A 95 1.85 24.11 4.74
N TYR A 96 1.50 22.95 5.30
CA TYR A 96 0.14 22.57 5.72
C TYR A 96 -0.91 22.52 4.59
N LYS A 97 -0.48 22.52 3.32
CA LYS A 97 -1.37 22.23 2.18
C LYS A 97 -1.88 20.79 2.28
N LEU A 98 -3.07 20.57 1.71
CA LEU A 98 -3.62 19.22 1.53
C LEU A 98 -2.78 18.48 0.49
N ILE A 99 -2.36 17.27 0.83
CA ILE A 99 -1.77 16.28 -0.08
C ILE A 99 -2.61 15.01 -0.04
N ILE A 100 -2.59 14.23 -1.12
CA ILE A 100 -3.23 12.91 -1.12
C ILE A 100 -2.39 11.93 -0.31
N LYS A 101 -3.06 11.13 0.52
CA LYS A 101 -2.50 9.96 1.21
C LYS A 101 -3.35 8.74 0.88
N GLY A 102 -2.75 7.75 0.24
CA GLY A 102 -3.31 6.44 0.00
C GLY A 102 -3.24 5.59 1.25
N ILE A 103 -4.34 4.89 1.56
CA ILE A 103 -4.43 4.06 2.76
C ILE A 103 -5.17 2.78 2.42
N VAL A 104 -4.48 1.64 2.53
CA VAL A 104 -5.14 0.32 2.42
C VAL A 104 -6.17 0.16 3.54
N GLY A 105 -7.41 -0.08 3.16
CA GLY A 105 -8.54 -0.37 4.04
C GLY A 105 -8.55 -1.82 4.51
N TYR A 106 -9.45 -2.17 5.43
CA TYR A 106 -9.49 -3.54 5.95
C TYR A 106 -9.91 -4.53 4.86
N GLN A 107 -10.89 -4.16 4.02
CA GLN A 107 -11.33 -4.99 2.90
C GLN A 107 -10.19 -5.21 1.90
N GLY A 108 -9.38 -4.19 1.63
CA GLY A 108 -8.20 -4.33 0.78
C GLY A 108 -7.17 -5.32 1.36
N ILE A 109 -6.98 -5.35 2.68
CA ILE A 109 -6.10 -6.33 3.31
C ILE A 109 -6.71 -7.74 3.23
N VAL A 110 -8.01 -7.89 3.49
CA VAL A 110 -8.72 -9.17 3.37
C VAL A 110 -8.62 -9.72 1.94
N GLU A 111 -8.85 -8.87 0.95
CA GLU A 111 -8.68 -9.18 -0.47
C GLU A 111 -7.25 -9.66 -0.78
N LEU A 112 -6.24 -8.94 -0.27
CA LEU A 112 -4.84 -9.34 -0.45
C LEU A 112 -4.52 -10.69 0.21
N ILE A 113 -5.15 -11.02 1.34
CA ILE A 113 -5.02 -12.33 2.01
C ILE A 113 -5.63 -13.44 1.14
N TYR A 114 -6.86 -13.25 0.63
CA TYR A 114 -7.48 -14.24 -0.26
C TYR A 114 -6.67 -14.49 -1.52
N ARG A 115 -6.16 -13.42 -2.14
CA ARG A 115 -5.33 -13.51 -3.35
C ARG A 115 -4.01 -14.26 -3.14
N ALA A 116 -3.55 -14.43 -1.90
CA ALA A 116 -2.36 -15.24 -1.61
C ALA A 116 -2.59 -16.74 -1.90
N GLY A 117 -3.85 -17.17 -2.04
CA GLY A 117 -4.22 -18.50 -2.50
C GLY A 117 -4.14 -19.61 -1.44
N ALA A 118 -3.57 -19.35 -0.25
CA ALA A 118 -3.49 -20.32 0.85
C ALA A 118 -4.69 -20.29 1.80
N VAL A 119 -5.45 -19.18 1.82
CA VAL A 119 -6.58 -18.95 2.72
C VAL A 119 -7.91 -19.30 2.04
N SER A 120 -8.78 -20.02 2.75
CA SER A 120 -10.14 -20.35 2.31
C SER A 120 -11.17 -19.34 2.82
N THR A 121 -11.03 -18.89 4.07
CA THR A 121 -11.95 -17.93 4.70
C THR A 121 -11.18 -16.98 5.61
N VAL A 122 -11.52 -15.69 5.60
CA VAL A 122 -11.06 -14.68 6.57
C VAL A 122 -12.27 -14.23 7.38
N ILE A 123 -12.16 -14.33 8.70
CA ILE A 123 -13.18 -13.87 9.66
C ILE A 123 -12.63 -12.63 10.33
N VAL A 124 -13.44 -11.55 10.34
CA VAL A 124 -13.11 -10.29 10.99
C VAL A 124 -14.40 -9.72 11.55
N GLU A 125 -14.53 -9.69 12.87
CA GLU A 125 -15.80 -9.35 13.50
C GLU A 125 -15.60 -8.46 14.72
N ALA A 126 -16.54 -7.53 14.89
CA ALA A 126 -16.65 -6.70 16.07
C ALA A 126 -17.47 -7.41 17.15
N VAL A 127 -16.99 -7.33 18.39
CA VAL A 127 -17.67 -7.81 19.59
C VAL A 127 -18.23 -6.61 20.32
N ARG A 128 -19.52 -6.66 20.61
CA ARG A 128 -20.29 -5.64 21.33
C ARG A 128 -20.67 -6.15 22.72
N GLU A 129 -20.96 -5.21 23.61
CA GLU A 129 -21.18 -5.46 25.04
C GLU A 129 -22.19 -6.59 25.33
N ARG A 130 -23.22 -6.74 24.50
CA ARG A 130 -24.28 -7.73 24.69
C ARG A 130 -24.13 -8.98 23.82
N ASP A 131 -23.03 -9.12 23.10
CA ASP A 131 -22.71 -10.37 22.41
C ASP A 131 -22.12 -11.39 23.39
N THR A 132 -22.25 -12.67 23.08
CA THR A 132 -21.50 -13.71 23.78
C THR A 132 -20.22 -14.00 23.01
N PHE A 133 -19.07 -13.78 23.64
CA PHE A 133 -17.76 -14.07 23.06
C PHE A 133 -16.91 -14.89 24.02
N HIS A 134 -16.39 -16.01 23.53
CA HIS A 134 -15.52 -16.89 24.30
C HIS A 134 -14.37 -17.41 23.44
N TYR A 135 -13.15 -17.28 23.96
CA TYR A 135 -11.95 -17.81 23.33
C TYR A 135 -10.82 -17.91 24.36
N VAL A 136 -10.27 -19.12 24.54
CA VAL A 136 -9.11 -19.39 25.38
C VAL A 136 -7.95 -19.83 24.48
N PRO A 137 -6.94 -18.96 24.26
CA PRO A 137 -5.79 -19.28 23.43
C PRO A 137 -5.08 -20.56 23.89
N GLY A 138 -4.81 -21.46 22.95
CA GLY A 138 -4.13 -22.74 23.22
C GLY A 138 -5.03 -23.86 23.73
N ARG A 139 -6.30 -23.57 24.02
CA ARG A 139 -7.32 -24.60 24.30
C ARG A 139 -8.36 -24.67 23.18
N ASP A 140 -8.84 -23.52 22.72
CA ASP A 140 -9.89 -23.43 21.71
C ASP A 140 -9.26 -23.23 20.32
N ASP A 141 -9.72 -23.97 19.31
CA ASP A 141 -9.22 -23.83 17.93
C ASP A 141 -9.64 -22.50 17.30
N ARG A 142 -10.84 -22.01 17.65
CA ARG A 142 -11.43 -20.76 17.13
C ARG A 142 -12.36 -20.12 18.17
N PRO A 143 -12.61 -18.80 18.06
CA PRO A 143 -13.59 -18.13 18.91
C PRO A 143 -15.01 -18.63 18.70
N VAL A 144 -15.79 -18.66 19.78
CA VAL A 144 -17.24 -18.76 19.75
C VAL A 144 -17.80 -17.35 19.92
N HIS A 145 -18.53 -16.87 18.90
CA HIS A 145 -19.16 -15.55 18.90
C HIS A 145 -20.64 -15.71 18.54
N GLU A 146 -21.52 -15.52 19.51
CA GLU A 146 -22.97 -15.59 19.33
C GLU A 146 -23.56 -14.18 19.36
N ILE A 147 -24.32 -13.87 18.33
CA ILE A 147 -24.94 -12.56 18.10
C ILE A 147 -26.44 -12.78 17.97
N ASP A 148 -27.23 -12.00 18.72
CA ASP A 148 -28.65 -11.84 18.43
C ASP A 148 -28.83 -10.87 17.26
N TRP A 149 -28.91 -11.41 16.04
CA TRP A 149 -29.01 -10.63 14.80
C TRP A 149 -30.30 -9.82 14.68
N PHE A 150 -31.35 -10.21 15.41
CA PHE A 150 -32.65 -9.55 15.40
C PHE A 150 -32.93 -8.76 16.69
N GLY A 151 -31.98 -8.77 17.63
CA GLY A 151 -32.00 -7.94 18.82
C GLY A 151 -31.87 -6.46 18.48
N ALA A 152 -32.67 -5.62 19.11
CA ALA A 152 -32.73 -4.20 18.78
C ALA A 152 -31.44 -3.41 19.13
N ASP A 153 -30.65 -3.89 20.10
CA ASP A 153 -29.44 -3.20 20.54
C ASP A 153 -28.37 -4.17 21.08
N ARG A 154 -27.26 -4.31 20.34
CA ARG A 154 -26.07 -5.11 20.73
C ARG A 154 -25.15 -4.40 21.74
N GLY A 155 -25.38 -3.11 22.00
CA GLY A 155 -24.54 -2.30 22.87
C GLY A 155 -23.28 -1.73 22.19
N PRO A 156 -22.42 -1.02 22.95
CA PRO A 156 -21.18 -0.43 22.46
C PRO A 156 -20.16 -1.48 22.04
N LEU A 157 -19.18 -1.08 21.22
CA LEU A 157 -18.03 -1.90 20.85
C LEU A 157 -17.16 -2.17 22.09
N VAL A 158 -16.80 -3.44 22.31
CA VAL A 158 -15.94 -3.85 23.44
C VAL A 158 -14.71 -4.64 23.00
N GLY A 159 -14.80 -5.30 21.84
CA GLY A 159 -13.70 -6.06 21.26
C GLY A 159 -13.76 -6.13 19.74
N VAL A 160 -12.69 -6.64 19.15
CA VAL A 160 -12.64 -7.06 17.75
C VAL A 160 -11.72 -8.27 17.65
N TYR A 161 -12.04 -9.20 16.76
CA TYR A 161 -11.16 -10.32 16.48
C TYR A 161 -11.02 -10.57 14.98
N ALA A 162 -9.94 -11.25 14.60
CA ALA A 162 -9.73 -11.70 13.25
C ALA A 162 -8.94 -13.01 13.22
N TYR A 163 -9.32 -13.93 12.33
CA TYR A 163 -8.55 -15.14 12.03
C TYR A 163 -8.83 -15.59 10.59
N ALA A 164 -7.98 -16.46 10.07
CA ALA A 164 -8.17 -17.09 8.77
C ALA A 164 -8.30 -18.61 8.95
N VAL A 165 -9.07 -19.23 8.07
CA VAL A 165 -9.07 -20.67 7.84
C VAL A 165 -8.30 -20.92 6.56
N MET A 166 -7.31 -21.80 6.63
CA MET A 166 -6.47 -22.19 5.50
C MET A 166 -7.22 -23.20 4.61
N LYS A 167 -6.74 -23.43 3.39
CA LYS A 167 -7.38 -24.40 2.47
C LYS A 167 -7.31 -25.85 2.95
N ASP A 168 -6.34 -26.19 3.79
CA ASP A 168 -6.23 -27.49 4.47
C ASP A 168 -7.08 -27.59 5.74
N GLY A 169 -7.82 -26.54 6.09
CA GLY A 169 -8.67 -26.47 7.28
C GLY A 169 -7.94 -25.96 8.53
N ALA A 170 -6.63 -25.72 8.49
CA ALA A 170 -5.91 -25.17 9.63
C ALA A 170 -6.42 -23.76 9.98
N VAL A 171 -6.52 -23.45 11.27
CA VAL A 171 -6.88 -22.11 11.75
C VAL A 171 -5.60 -21.33 11.97
N SER A 172 -5.53 -20.10 11.45
CA SER A 172 -4.39 -19.21 11.68
C SER A 172 -4.32 -18.79 13.15
N LYS A 173 -3.30 -17.99 13.48
CA LYS A 173 -3.35 -17.24 14.75
C LYS A 173 -4.66 -16.43 14.82
N VAL A 174 -5.40 -16.62 15.91
CA VAL A 174 -6.55 -15.78 16.25
C VAL A 174 -6.06 -14.51 16.92
N VAL A 175 -6.34 -13.38 16.29
CA VAL A 175 -6.12 -12.05 16.85
C VAL A 175 -7.36 -11.63 17.61
N VAL A 176 -7.21 -11.24 18.87
CA VAL A 176 -8.27 -10.59 19.66
C VAL A 176 -7.73 -9.28 20.22
N LEU A 177 -8.43 -8.17 20.01
CA LEU A 177 -8.10 -6.85 20.53
C LEU A 177 -9.27 -6.33 21.36
N ASN A 178 -8.99 -6.00 22.61
CA ASN A 178 -9.95 -5.29 23.47
C ASN A 178 -9.83 -3.77 23.30
N GLN A 179 -10.76 -3.03 23.91
CA GLN A 179 -10.76 -1.57 23.93
C GLN A 179 -9.40 -0.96 24.29
N LYS A 180 -8.70 -1.50 25.31
CA LYS A 180 -7.38 -0.99 25.72
C LYS A 180 -6.39 -1.04 24.56
N ARG A 181 -6.30 -2.18 23.89
CA ARG A 181 -5.36 -2.36 22.78
C ARG A 181 -5.73 -1.51 21.57
N ILE A 182 -7.02 -1.33 21.30
CA ILE A 182 -7.50 -0.40 20.27
C ILE A 182 -7.10 1.04 20.61
N ASN A 183 -7.27 1.46 21.86
CA ASN A 183 -6.87 2.81 22.28
C ASN A 183 -5.36 3.06 22.11
N GLU A 184 -4.51 2.05 22.38
CA GLU A 184 -3.06 2.12 22.11
C GLU A 184 -2.75 2.28 20.61
N ILE A 185 -3.52 1.62 19.72
CA ILE A 185 -3.38 1.77 18.27
C ILE A 185 -3.86 3.16 17.84
N LYS A 186 -5.02 3.60 18.33
CA LYS A 186 -5.59 4.93 18.08
C LYS A 186 -4.62 6.05 18.49
N ALA A 187 -3.94 5.90 19.62
CA ALA A 187 -2.97 6.87 20.12
C ALA A 187 -1.80 7.13 19.14
N LYS A 188 -1.45 6.14 18.31
CA LYS A 188 -0.40 6.24 17.29
C LYS A 188 -0.90 6.72 15.92
N SER A 189 -2.20 6.95 15.77
CA SER A 189 -2.80 7.39 14.51
C SER A 189 -2.68 8.90 14.34
N ASP A 190 -2.20 9.33 13.18
CA ASP A 190 -2.26 10.73 12.77
C ASP A 190 -3.70 11.25 12.78
N GLY A 191 -3.90 12.48 13.25
CA GLY A 191 -5.20 13.14 13.21
C GLY A 191 -6.29 12.49 14.07
N LYS A 192 -5.92 11.62 15.03
CA LYS A 192 -6.86 10.89 15.90
C LYS A 192 -7.87 11.78 16.63
N ASP A 193 -7.46 13.00 16.99
CA ASP A 193 -8.25 13.95 17.77
C ASP A 193 -9.15 14.86 16.90
N SER A 194 -8.95 14.86 15.57
CA SER A 194 -9.77 15.62 14.63
C SER A 194 -11.23 15.15 14.62
N ASP A 195 -12.19 16.04 14.40
CA ASP A 195 -13.60 15.68 14.24
C ASP A 195 -13.85 14.84 12.99
N TYR A 196 -13.02 15.00 11.97
CA TYR A 196 -13.03 14.19 10.75
C TYR A 196 -12.16 12.94 10.87
N SER A 197 -11.77 12.56 12.10
CA SER A 197 -10.99 11.35 12.34
C SER A 197 -11.85 10.11 12.02
N PRO A 198 -11.33 9.12 11.26
CA PRO A 198 -12.02 7.85 11.07
C PRO A 198 -12.34 7.12 12.38
N TRP A 199 -11.62 7.42 13.46
CA TRP A 199 -11.92 6.90 14.80
C TRP A 199 -13.16 7.51 15.45
N LYS A 200 -13.75 8.56 14.85
CA LYS A 200 -15.02 9.17 15.26
C LYS A 200 -16.11 8.90 14.22
N THR A 201 -15.81 9.03 12.93
CA THR A 201 -16.83 8.88 11.88
C THR A 201 -17.08 7.42 11.49
N ASN A 202 -16.04 6.56 11.55
CA ASN A 202 -16.07 5.18 11.06
C ASN A 202 -15.39 4.24 12.08
N GLU A 203 -15.79 4.35 13.35
CA GLU A 203 -15.09 3.69 14.47
C GLU A 203 -14.96 2.18 14.27
N GLU A 204 -16.05 1.47 13.97
CA GLU A 204 -16.03 0.02 13.80
C GLU A 204 -15.05 -0.42 12.70
N SER A 205 -15.05 0.26 11.54
CA SER A 205 -14.09 -0.01 10.46
C SER A 205 -12.64 0.16 10.90
N MET A 206 -12.35 1.08 11.82
CA MET A 206 -11.00 1.25 12.38
C MET A 206 -10.60 0.12 13.33
N TRP A 207 -11.55 -0.43 14.07
CA TRP A 207 -11.33 -1.62 14.89
C TRP A 207 -11.09 -2.85 14.01
N LEU A 208 -11.93 -3.09 13.01
CA LEU A 208 -11.78 -4.18 12.04
C LEU A 208 -10.42 -4.09 11.34
N LYS A 209 -10.06 -2.91 10.83
CA LYS A 209 -8.75 -2.65 10.22
C LYS A 209 -7.60 -2.96 11.17
N SER A 210 -7.74 -2.64 12.45
CA SER A 210 -6.71 -2.92 13.46
C SER A 210 -6.52 -4.42 13.65
N ALA A 211 -7.60 -5.19 13.71
CA ALA A 211 -7.55 -6.65 13.81
C ALA A 211 -6.93 -7.30 12.56
N VAL A 212 -7.40 -6.95 11.37
CA VAL A 212 -6.89 -7.50 10.10
C VAL A 212 -5.40 -7.16 9.90
N ARG A 213 -4.96 -5.96 10.28
CA ARG A 213 -3.53 -5.60 10.23
C ARG A 213 -2.65 -6.43 11.15
N GLN A 214 -3.18 -6.90 12.29
CA GLN A 214 -2.43 -7.84 13.11
C GLN A 214 -2.48 -9.24 12.50
N LEU A 215 -3.63 -9.66 11.96
CA LEU A 215 -3.80 -10.98 11.32
C LEU A 215 -2.84 -11.15 10.14
N ALA A 216 -2.73 -10.14 9.28
CA ALA A 216 -1.87 -10.13 8.10
C ALA A 216 -0.37 -10.37 8.38
N LYS A 217 0.06 -10.39 9.65
CA LYS A 217 1.42 -10.77 10.06
C LYS A 217 1.63 -12.27 10.23
N TRP A 218 0.53 -13.04 10.24
CA TRP A 218 0.50 -14.48 10.56
C TRP A 218 -0.07 -15.31 9.42
N VAL A 219 -0.52 -14.67 8.34
CA VAL A 219 -1.12 -15.32 7.18
C VAL A 219 -0.45 -14.82 5.90
N PRO A 220 -0.34 -15.66 4.87
CA PRO A 220 0.20 -15.22 3.59
C PRO A 220 -0.62 -14.08 2.99
N THR A 221 0.07 -13.11 2.39
CA THR A 221 -0.57 -12.05 1.61
C THR A 221 -0.03 -12.03 0.18
N SER A 222 -0.88 -11.68 -0.79
CA SER A 222 -0.44 -11.55 -2.19
C SER A 222 0.64 -10.48 -2.38
N ALA A 223 0.68 -9.44 -1.53
CA ALA A 223 1.76 -8.46 -1.53
C ALA A 223 3.12 -9.04 -1.12
N GLU A 224 3.14 -10.07 -0.27
CA GLU A 224 4.37 -10.83 0.03
C GLU A 224 4.71 -11.77 -1.13
N TYR A 225 3.72 -12.47 -1.67
CA TYR A 225 3.93 -13.35 -2.82
C TYR A 225 4.48 -12.60 -4.03
N MET A 226 3.95 -11.42 -4.35
CA MET A 226 4.47 -10.57 -5.41
C MET A 226 5.88 -10.05 -5.11
N ARG A 227 6.18 -9.67 -3.87
CA ARG A 227 7.55 -9.27 -3.49
C ARG A 227 8.54 -10.42 -3.65
N GLU A 228 8.13 -11.63 -3.29
CA GLU A 228 8.96 -12.82 -3.43
C GLU A 228 9.18 -13.19 -4.90
N GLN A 229 8.13 -13.15 -5.73
CA GLN A 229 8.26 -13.36 -7.16
C GLN A 229 9.16 -12.33 -7.84
N LEU A 230 9.05 -11.05 -7.48
CA LEU A 230 9.91 -9.99 -8.01
C LEU A 230 11.37 -10.18 -7.59
N ARG A 231 11.63 -10.63 -6.34
CA ARG A 231 12.98 -10.99 -5.89
C ARG A 231 13.54 -12.17 -6.67
N ALA A 232 12.78 -13.25 -6.80
CA ALA A 232 13.19 -14.43 -7.56
C ALA A 232 13.48 -14.09 -9.03
N GLN A 233 12.67 -13.23 -9.66
CA GLN A 233 12.92 -12.75 -11.02
C GLN A 233 14.19 -11.89 -11.13
N ALA A 234 14.44 -11.03 -10.15
CA ALA A 234 15.65 -10.21 -10.10
C ALA A 234 16.91 -11.04 -9.87
N GLU A 235 16.84 -12.08 -9.04
CA GLU A 235 17.93 -13.04 -8.83
C GLU A 235 18.25 -13.81 -10.11
N VAL A 236 17.24 -14.37 -10.79
CA VAL A 236 17.43 -15.07 -12.07
C VAL A 236 18.00 -14.13 -13.15
N ALA A 237 17.53 -12.87 -13.22
CA ALA A 237 18.07 -11.88 -14.14
C ALA A 237 19.54 -11.53 -13.80
N GLY A 238 19.89 -11.44 -12.51
CA GLY A 238 21.25 -11.25 -12.03
C GLY A 238 22.17 -12.43 -12.39
N GLU A 239 21.68 -13.66 -12.22
CA GLU A 239 22.40 -14.89 -12.60
C GLU A 239 22.61 -14.99 -14.11
N LEU A 240 21.60 -14.69 -14.92
CA LEU A 240 21.70 -14.64 -16.39
C LEU A 240 22.68 -13.55 -16.85
N SER A 241 22.70 -12.40 -16.19
CA SER A 241 23.67 -11.32 -16.44
C SER A 241 25.09 -11.72 -16.04
N ALA A 242 25.26 -12.46 -14.94
CA ALA A 242 26.57 -12.95 -14.51
C ALA A 242 27.09 -14.07 -15.43
N ALA A 243 26.21 -14.98 -15.87
CA ALA A 243 26.54 -16.05 -16.81
C ALA A 243 26.90 -15.51 -18.20
N THR A 244 26.24 -14.44 -18.67
CA THR A 244 26.59 -13.78 -19.94
C THR A 244 27.89 -12.99 -19.86
N ALA A 245 28.23 -12.41 -18.69
CA ALA A 245 29.53 -11.78 -18.46
C ALA A 245 30.68 -12.80 -18.40
N ALA A 246 30.44 -14.00 -17.86
CA ALA A 246 31.43 -15.08 -17.81
C ALA A 246 31.71 -15.75 -19.17
N GLY A 247 30.85 -15.56 -20.17
CA GLY A 247 31.00 -16.10 -21.53
C GLY A 247 31.60 -15.15 -22.56
N MET A 248 31.92 -13.90 -22.19
CA MET A 248 32.48 -12.91 -23.11
C MET A 248 34.02 -12.94 -23.05
N PRO A 249 34.76 -13.06 -24.17
CA PRO A 249 36.21 -12.88 -24.14
C PRO A 249 36.54 -11.45 -23.67
N PRO A 250 37.63 -11.25 -22.92
CA PRO A 250 37.96 -9.94 -22.37
C PRO A 250 38.12 -8.94 -23.53
N MET A 251 37.42 -7.81 -23.43
CA MET A 251 37.58 -6.73 -24.39
C MET A 251 39.04 -6.26 -24.41
N PRO A 252 39.63 -5.99 -25.59
CA PRO A 252 40.97 -5.47 -25.67
C PRO A 252 41.00 -4.09 -25.01
N GLN A 253 41.85 -3.95 -24.00
CA GLN A 253 42.18 -2.68 -23.38
C GLN A 253 42.73 -1.73 -24.46
N PRO A 254 42.29 -0.46 -24.51
CA PRO A 254 42.89 0.50 -25.43
C PRO A 254 44.38 0.69 -25.07
N SER A 255 45.25 0.42 -26.04
CA SER A 255 46.68 0.63 -25.93
C SER A 255 47.03 2.13 -25.99
N ALA A 256 47.94 2.51 -25.10
CA ALA A 256 48.69 3.76 -25.06
C ALA A 256 47.92 5.01 -24.57
N ALA A 257 48.14 5.30 -23.29
CA ALA A 257 48.16 6.65 -22.76
C ALA A 257 49.13 7.51 -23.58
N LEU A 258 48.71 8.75 -23.88
CA LEU A 258 49.64 9.79 -24.28
C LEU A 258 50.30 10.30 -22.99
N ASP A 259 51.61 10.05 -22.94
CA ASP A 259 52.58 10.58 -22.00
C ASP A 259 52.62 12.11 -22.13
N ASP A 260 52.36 12.82 -21.04
CA ASP A 260 52.98 14.11 -20.78
C ASP A 260 53.63 14.03 -19.40
N ALA A 261 54.96 13.90 -19.46
CA ALA A 261 55.96 13.93 -18.40
C ALA A 261 55.81 15.22 -17.54
N ASP A 262 56.27 15.37 -16.30
CA ASP A 262 57.20 14.64 -15.42
C ASP A 262 57.18 15.41 -14.04
N PRO A 263 58.07 15.19 -13.05
CA PRO A 263 57.86 14.37 -11.85
C PRO A 263 58.06 15.16 -10.52
N ILE A 264 58.42 14.46 -9.44
CA ILE A 264 58.95 14.92 -8.11
C ILE A 264 57.83 15.05 -7.05
N ASP A 265 57.84 14.41 -5.87
CA ASP A 265 58.95 13.96 -5.00
C ASP A 265 58.52 12.80 -4.08
N GLU A 266 59.50 12.00 -3.66
CA GLU A 266 59.45 10.95 -2.64
C GLU A 266 59.08 11.55 -1.26
N GLY A 267 58.44 10.86 -0.31
CA GLY A 267 58.71 9.50 0.17
C GLY A 267 57.76 9.05 1.30
N PRO A 268 58.07 7.93 1.99
CA PRO A 268 57.12 7.07 2.72
C PRO A 268 56.89 7.58 4.16
N ILE A 269 56.12 7.00 5.09
CA ILE A 269 56.22 5.64 5.67
C ILE A 269 55.06 5.43 6.67
N GLU A 270 54.55 4.18 6.74
CA GLU A 270 54.02 3.36 7.88
C GLU A 270 53.28 4.03 9.07
N GLY A 271 52.33 3.42 9.76
CA GLY A 271 51.70 2.10 9.88
C GLY A 271 50.39 2.34 10.68
N GLU A 272 49.59 1.44 11.20
CA GLU A 272 49.63 0.02 11.52
C GLU A 272 48.19 -0.27 12.01
N LEU A 273 47.63 -1.43 11.67
CA LEU A 273 46.39 -1.95 12.24
C LEU A 273 46.74 -2.93 13.36
N VAL A 274 46.32 -2.65 14.60
CA VAL A 274 46.10 -3.60 15.72
C VAL A 274 45.36 -2.81 16.81
N ASP A 275 44.27 -3.23 17.46
CA ASP A 275 43.48 -4.46 17.59
C ASP A 275 41.98 -4.10 17.61
#